data_AF-A0A087MAC4-F1
#
_entry.id   AF-A0A087MAC4-F1
#
_cell.length_a   1.000
_cell.length_b   1.000
_cell.length_c   1.000
_cell.angle_alpha   90.00
_cell.angle_beta   90.00
_cell.angle_gamma   90.00
#
_symmetry.space_group_name_H-M   'P 1'
#
loop_
_entity.id
_entity.type
_entity.pdbx_description
1 polymer ?
#
loop_
_entity_poly.entity_id
_entity_poly.type
_entity_poly.pdbx_seq_one_letter_code
_entity_poly.pdbx_strand_id
1 'polypeptide(L)'
;MELLTFLKEHTIDGFLPLQASYAAMEHFTCNFREVEETALKNDILPLRYKRNQKTISIHEQYTLFQSTVLIIGCGGLGGFVAEMLTRIGVGNLIVCDGDVFEEHNLNRQNFSSPKTLGRFKAEVLKENLEAINPALHVKSMTTFFDPKIEANLIQEADVVVDALDNPDLKCLVANLCLKEQKPFVHGAIAGYYSQFSTSSSLDQLYLQKGDGAEKRSGNPSFTVCFAASIQSTEAVKLLLGKPHLPSPLMGNLWEYELISL
;
A
#
# COMPACT_ATOMS: atom_id res chain seq x y z
N MET A 1 -21.97 -21.41 -21.71
CA MET A 1 -21.69 -19.96 -21.72
C MET A 1 -20.26 -19.77 -21.29
N GLU A 2 -19.49 -18.90 -21.94
CA GLU A 2 -18.12 -18.58 -21.51
C GLU A 2 -18.16 -17.51 -20.42
N LEU A 3 -17.17 -17.49 -19.52
CA LEU A 3 -17.09 -16.53 -18.41
C LEU A 3 -17.21 -15.08 -18.91
N LEU A 4 -16.47 -14.71 -19.96
CA LEU A 4 -16.51 -13.36 -20.51
C LEU A 4 -17.90 -12.95 -20.99
N THR A 5 -18.63 -13.85 -21.67
CA THR A 5 -20.00 -13.60 -22.13
C THR A 5 -20.92 -13.35 -20.94
N PHE A 6 -20.81 -14.18 -19.89
CA PHE A 6 -21.56 -13.99 -18.66
C PHE A 6 -21.28 -12.61 -18.04
N LEU A 7 -20.01 -12.22 -17.92
CA LEU A 7 -19.65 -10.93 -17.32
C LEU A 7 -20.22 -9.76 -18.11
N LYS A 8 -20.16 -9.79 -19.45
CA LYS A 8 -20.72 -8.74 -20.32
C LYS A 8 -22.23 -8.57 -20.13
N GLU A 9 -22.96 -9.68 -20.07
CA GLU A 9 -24.42 -9.70 -19.90
C GLU A 9 -24.87 -9.21 -18.51
N HIS A 10 -24.00 -9.26 -17.50
CA HIS A 10 -24.30 -8.89 -16.11
C HIS A 10 -23.69 -7.54 -15.71
N THR A 11 -23.24 -6.73 -16.67
CA THR A 11 -22.82 -5.34 -16.40
C THR A 11 -24.02 -4.42 -16.15
N ILE A 12 -23.84 -3.41 -15.30
CA ILE A 12 -24.81 -2.34 -15.05
C ILE A 12 -24.14 -1.01 -15.36
N ASP A 13 -24.71 -0.23 -16.29
CA ASP A 13 -24.13 1.00 -16.82
C ASP A 13 -22.68 0.84 -17.33
N GLY A 14 -22.33 -0.34 -17.85
CA GLY A 14 -20.98 -0.66 -18.32
C GLY A 14 -19.97 -1.06 -17.23
N PHE A 15 -20.40 -1.24 -15.98
CA PHE A 15 -19.55 -1.70 -14.88
C PHE A 15 -19.94 -3.09 -14.40
N LEU A 16 -18.99 -3.87 -13.89
CA LEU A 16 -19.25 -5.19 -13.30
C LEU A 16 -19.61 -5.05 -11.80
N PRO A 17 -20.85 -5.32 -11.38
CA PRO A 17 -21.22 -5.29 -9.96
C PRO A 17 -20.56 -6.42 -9.18
N LEU A 18 -20.42 -6.23 -7.86
CA LEU A 18 -19.83 -7.23 -6.98
C LEU A 18 -20.61 -8.56 -6.99
N GLN A 19 -21.95 -8.47 -6.99
CA GLN A 19 -22.85 -9.61 -7.03
C GLN A 19 -22.68 -10.44 -8.31
N ALA A 20 -22.42 -9.80 -9.46
CA ALA A 20 -22.14 -10.51 -10.70
C ALA A 20 -20.82 -11.30 -10.62
N SER A 21 -19.83 -10.80 -9.88
CA SER A 21 -18.57 -11.51 -9.68
C SER A 21 -18.76 -12.77 -8.82
N TYR A 22 -19.56 -12.69 -7.75
CA TYR A 22 -19.90 -13.86 -6.94
C TYR A 22 -20.75 -14.87 -7.71
N ALA A 23 -21.75 -14.42 -8.46
CA ALA A 23 -22.54 -15.30 -9.32
C ALA A 23 -21.65 -16.04 -10.34
N ALA A 24 -20.65 -15.35 -10.92
CA ALA A 24 -19.69 -16.00 -11.81
C ALA A 24 -18.93 -17.15 -11.12
N MET A 25 -18.48 -16.96 -9.87
CA MET A 25 -17.78 -18.02 -9.12
C MET A 25 -18.68 -19.21 -8.78
N GLU A 26 -19.99 -19.02 -8.68
CA GLU A 26 -20.96 -20.11 -8.48
C GLU A 26 -21.23 -20.88 -9.79
N HIS A 27 -21.16 -20.19 -10.93
CA HIS A 27 -21.44 -20.75 -12.26
C HIS A 27 -20.23 -21.36 -12.96
N PHE A 28 -19.02 -20.93 -12.62
CA PHE A 28 -17.77 -21.31 -13.29
C PHE A 28 -16.74 -21.79 -12.28
N THR A 29 -15.84 -22.68 -12.71
CA THR A 29 -14.68 -23.08 -11.90
C THR A 29 -13.62 -21.97 -11.91
N CYS A 30 -13.87 -20.91 -11.15
CA CYS A 30 -12.93 -19.80 -10.98
C CYS A 30 -13.04 -19.16 -9.58
N ASN A 31 -12.01 -18.43 -9.18
CA ASN A 31 -12.00 -17.59 -7.99
C ASN A 31 -12.27 -16.11 -8.33
N PHE A 32 -12.45 -15.29 -7.30
CA PHE A 32 -12.78 -13.88 -7.46
C PHE A 32 -11.72 -13.11 -8.27
N ARG A 33 -10.44 -13.42 -8.08
CA ARG A 33 -9.33 -12.78 -8.79
C ARG A 33 -9.37 -13.11 -10.28
N GLU A 34 -9.65 -14.36 -10.65
CA GLU A 34 -9.78 -14.77 -12.06
C GLU A 34 -10.96 -14.09 -12.76
N VAL A 35 -12.06 -13.87 -12.04
CA VAL A 35 -13.21 -13.08 -12.53
C VAL A 35 -12.79 -11.64 -12.79
N GLU A 36 -12.11 -11.00 -11.84
CA GLU A 36 -11.65 -9.62 -11.98
C GLU A 36 -10.62 -9.45 -13.10
N GLU A 37 -9.66 -10.37 -13.19
CA GLU A 37 -8.66 -10.39 -14.25
C GLU A 37 -9.34 -10.49 -15.62
N THR A 38 -10.30 -11.41 -15.76
CA THR A 38 -11.07 -11.58 -17.00
C THR A 38 -11.83 -10.30 -17.35
N ALA A 39 -12.44 -9.64 -16.37
CA ALA A 39 -13.17 -8.39 -16.59
C ALA A 39 -12.24 -7.27 -17.07
N LEU A 40 -11.19 -6.97 -16.30
CA LEU A 40 -10.26 -5.87 -16.58
C LEU A 40 -9.51 -6.06 -17.90
N LYS A 41 -9.08 -7.29 -18.21
CA LYS A 41 -8.41 -7.63 -19.47
C LYS A 41 -9.30 -7.44 -20.71
N ASN A 42 -10.62 -7.39 -20.52
CA ASN A 42 -11.61 -7.22 -21.59
C ASN A 42 -12.39 -5.90 -21.46
N ASP A 43 -11.76 -4.87 -20.90
CA ASP A 43 -12.31 -3.50 -20.79
C ASP A 43 -13.60 -3.38 -19.97
N ILE A 44 -13.84 -4.31 -19.04
CA ILE A 44 -14.97 -4.26 -18.11
C ILE A 44 -14.45 -3.81 -16.74
N LEU A 45 -14.79 -2.58 -16.33
CA LEU A 45 -14.37 -2.05 -15.04
C LEU A 45 -15.27 -2.58 -13.91
N PRO A 46 -14.72 -3.19 -12.84
CA PRO A 46 -15.46 -3.46 -11.62
C PRO A 46 -16.10 -2.19 -11.05
N LEU A 47 -17.38 -2.26 -10.67
CA LEU A 47 -18.19 -1.12 -10.23
C LEU A 47 -17.57 -0.38 -9.04
N ARG A 48 -16.81 -1.07 -8.18
CA ARG A 48 -16.13 -0.46 -7.03
C ARG A 48 -15.09 0.60 -7.43
N TYR A 49 -14.51 0.51 -8.62
CA TYR A 49 -13.54 1.48 -9.13
C TYR A 49 -14.19 2.63 -9.95
N LYS A 50 -15.53 2.63 -10.12
CA LYS A 50 -16.28 3.64 -10.87
C LYS A 50 -15.98 5.09 -10.44
N ARG A 51 -15.70 5.31 -9.15
CA ARG A 51 -15.39 6.66 -8.62
C ARG A 51 -14.00 7.15 -8.99
N ASN A 52 -13.11 6.26 -9.43
CA ASN A 52 -11.74 6.59 -9.84
C ASN A 52 -11.60 6.74 -11.35
N GLN A 53 -12.58 6.29 -12.14
CA GLN A 53 -12.44 6.11 -13.60
C GLN A 53 -12.02 7.35 -14.40
N LYS A 54 -12.29 8.55 -13.88
CA LYS A 54 -11.91 9.83 -14.53
C LYS A 54 -10.43 10.18 -14.31
N THR A 55 -9.81 9.55 -13.32
CA THR A 55 -8.42 9.80 -12.89
C THR A 55 -7.52 8.60 -13.19
N ILE A 56 -8.09 7.39 -13.09
CA ILE A 56 -7.46 6.10 -13.37
C ILE A 56 -8.32 5.40 -14.43
N SER A 57 -7.80 5.28 -15.64
CA SER A 57 -8.42 4.56 -16.75
C SER A 57 -8.53 3.06 -16.47
N ILE A 58 -9.35 2.34 -17.23
CA ILE A 58 -9.48 0.87 -17.07
C ILE A 58 -8.15 0.17 -17.32
N HIS A 59 -7.35 0.66 -18.27
CA HIS A 59 -6.02 0.12 -18.56
C HIS A 59 -5.06 0.33 -17.38
N GLU A 60 -5.05 1.54 -16.80
CA GLU A 60 -4.27 1.81 -15.59
C GLU A 60 -4.76 0.98 -14.39
N GLN A 61 -6.08 0.78 -14.26
CA GLN A 61 -6.63 -0.10 -13.23
C GLN A 61 -6.17 -1.55 -13.41
N TYR A 62 -6.06 -2.04 -14.64
CA TYR A 62 -5.49 -3.35 -14.94
C TYR A 62 -3.99 -3.42 -14.60
N THR A 63 -3.23 -2.36 -14.88
CA THR A 63 -1.83 -2.24 -14.43
C THR A 63 -1.72 -2.36 -12.91
N LEU A 64 -2.54 -1.62 -12.15
CA LEU A 64 -2.56 -1.71 -10.69
C LEU A 64 -2.91 -3.13 -10.22
N PHE A 65 -3.92 -3.76 -10.83
CA PHE A 65 -4.32 -5.13 -10.50
C PHE A 65 -3.19 -6.15 -10.72
N GLN A 66 -2.34 -5.96 -11.73
CA GLN A 66 -1.19 -6.84 -11.99
C GLN A 66 0.01 -6.53 -11.08
N SER A 67 0.06 -5.33 -10.50
CA SER A 67 1.21 -4.84 -9.75
C SER A 67 1.41 -5.55 -8.40
N THR A 68 2.66 -5.61 -7.96
CA THR A 68 3.09 -6.11 -6.66
C THR A 68 3.80 -5.02 -5.87
N VAL A 69 3.31 -4.73 -4.66
CA VAL A 69 3.95 -3.78 -3.75
C VAL A 69 4.44 -4.49 -2.50
N LEU A 70 5.73 -4.33 -2.20
CA LEU A 70 6.33 -4.76 -0.94
C LEU A 70 6.25 -3.62 0.08
N ILE A 71 5.62 -3.85 1.23
CA ILE A 71 5.51 -2.91 2.33
C ILE A 71 6.30 -3.47 3.52
N ILE A 72 7.34 -2.75 3.93
CA ILE A 72 8.21 -3.14 5.03
C ILE A 72 7.83 -2.30 6.26
N GLY A 73 7.27 -2.96 7.27
CA GLY A 73 6.60 -2.35 8.42
C GLY A 73 5.09 -2.27 8.22
N CYS A 74 4.33 -2.82 9.16
CA CYS A 74 2.87 -2.88 9.20
C CYS A 74 2.28 -2.02 10.33
N GLY A 75 3.07 -1.05 10.82
CA GLY A 75 2.66 -0.12 11.86
C GLY A 75 1.73 0.98 11.34
N GLY A 76 1.88 2.19 11.89
CA GLY A 76 1.02 3.34 11.53
C GLY A 76 1.02 3.62 10.03
N LEU A 77 2.20 3.86 9.44
CA LEU A 77 2.32 4.18 8.03
C LEU A 77 1.90 2.99 7.15
N GLY A 78 2.53 1.84 7.35
CA GLY A 78 2.32 0.66 6.51
C GLY A 78 0.89 0.16 6.50
N GLY A 79 0.19 0.17 7.64
CA GLY A 79 -1.22 -0.23 7.72
C GLY A 79 -2.15 0.67 6.91
N PHE A 80 -1.93 1.98 6.91
CA PHE A 80 -2.71 2.91 6.08
C PHE A 80 -2.31 2.84 4.60
N VAL A 81 -1.02 2.70 4.28
CA VAL A 81 -0.57 2.51 2.90
C VAL A 81 -1.19 1.25 2.30
N ALA A 82 -1.12 0.13 3.00
CA ALA A 82 -1.66 -1.14 2.55
C ALA A 82 -3.18 -1.04 2.28
N GLU A 83 -3.93 -0.37 3.15
CA GLU A 83 -5.37 -0.14 2.96
C GLU A 83 -5.65 0.73 1.73
N MET A 84 -4.94 1.85 1.57
CA MET A 84 -5.14 2.75 0.42
C MET A 84 -4.81 2.06 -0.91
N LEU A 85 -3.71 1.30 -0.97
CA LEU A 85 -3.33 0.51 -2.15
C LEU A 85 -4.34 -0.61 -2.44
N THR A 86 -4.89 -1.24 -1.41
CA THR A 86 -5.97 -2.23 -1.55
C THR A 86 -7.23 -1.62 -2.16
N ARG A 87 -7.63 -0.44 -1.68
CA ARG A 87 -8.83 0.27 -2.15
C ARG A 87 -8.70 0.85 -3.55
N ILE A 88 -7.50 1.27 -3.95
CA ILE A 88 -7.23 1.76 -5.32
C ILE A 88 -7.09 0.61 -6.32
N GLY A 89 -6.98 -0.63 -5.85
CA GLY A 89 -6.98 -1.84 -6.68
C GLY A 89 -5.60 -2.33 -7.08
N VAL A 90 -4.58 -2.11 -6.25
CA VAL A 90 -3.33 -2.89 -6.33
C VAL A 90 -3.67 -4.36 -6.07
N GLY A 91 -3.25 -5.26 -6.95
CA GLY A 91 -3.69 -6.66 -6.85
C GLY A 91 -2.78 -7.55 -6.01
N ASN A 92 -1.53 -7.19 -5.73
CA ASN A 92 -0.66 -7.98 -4.88
C ASN A 92 0.06 -7.11 -3.85
N LEU A 93 -0.02 -7.50 -2.58
CA LEU A 93 0.76 -6.91 -1.50
C LEU A 93 1.63 -7.97 -0.82
N ILE A 94 2.89 -7.64 -0.59
CA ILE A 94 3.76 -8.37 0.32
C ILE A 94 3.94 -7.47 1.55
N VAL A 95 3.54 -7.93 2.73
CA VAL A 95 3.63 -7.15 3.97
C VAL A 95 4.54 -7.86 4.95
N CYS A 96 5.52 -7.15 5.50
CA CYS A 96 6.54 -7.71 6.39
C CYS A 96 6.61 -6.93 7.70
N ASP A 97 6.31 -7.59 8.81
CA ASP A 97 6.42 -7.02 10.16
C ASP A 97 6.48 -8.15 11.21
N GLY A 98 7.48 -8.10 12.08
CA GLY A 98 7.71 -9.08 13.14
C GLY A 98 6.92 -8.81 14.43
N ASP A 99 6.26 -7.66 14.55
CA ASP A 99 5.56 -7.25 15.76
C ASP A 99 4.12 -7.76 15.82
N VAL A 100 3.57 -7.70 17.03
CA VAL A 100 2.15 -7.84 17.34
C VAL A 100 1.53 -6.48 17.67
N PHE A 101 0.20 -6.39 17.60
CA PHE A 101 -0.49 -5.19 18.10
C PHE A 101 -0.45 -5.08 19.62
N GLU A 102 -0.06 -3.91 20.11
CA GLU A 102 -0.06 -3.56 21.53
C GLU A 102 -0.99 -2.37 21.80
N GLU A 103 -1.37 -2.15 23.07
CA GLU A 103 -2.34 -1.11 23.45
C GLU A 103 -1.91 0.29 22.97
N HIS A 104 -0.62 0.60 23.02
CA HIS A 104 -0.09 1.88 22.57
C HIS A 104 -0.15 2.06 21.04
N ASN A 105 -0.58 1.05 20.27
CA ASN A 105 -0.81 1.15 18.83
C ASN A 105 -2.21 1.67 18.50
N LEU A 106 -3.18 1.50 19.42
CA LEU A 106 -4.59 1.88 19.25
C LEU A 106 -4.79 3.36 18.90
N ASN A 107 -3.81 4.21 19.23
CA ASN A 107 -3.90 5.63 18.97
C ASN A 107 -3.72 5.99 17.48
N ARG A 108 -3.09 5.13 16.66
CA ARG A 108 -2.60 5.54 15.32
C ARG A 108 -2.40 4.43 14.29
N GLN A 109 -2.47 3.15 14.65
CA GLN A 109 -2.20 2.07 13.71
C GLN A 109 -3.50 1.47 13.20
N ASN A 110 -3.61 1.35 11.88
CA ASN A 110 -4.78 0.78 11.24
C ASN A 110 -4.97 -0.68 11.66
N PHE A 111 -6.23 -1.13 11.77
CA PHE A 111 -6.61 -2.48 12.22
C PHE A 111 -6.17 -2.88 13.65
N SER A 112 -5.52 -1.97 14.39
CA SER A 112 -5.34 -2.13 15.83
C SER A 112 -6.69 -1.88 16.53
N SER A 113 -7.05 -2.80 17.42
CA SER A 113 -8.29 -2.77 18.20
C SER A 113 -8.12 -3.63 19.44
N PRO A 114 -8.96 -3.49 20.48
CA PRO A 114 -8.95 -4.42 21.61
C PRO A 114 -9.05 -5.90 21.22
N LYS A 115 -9.65 -6.21 20.06
CA LYS A 115 -9.79 -7.59 19.54
C LYS A 115 -8.55 -8.12 18.83
N THR A 116 -7.62 -7.24 18.43
CA THR A 116 -6.44 -7.61 17.65
C THR A 116 -5.14 -7.52 18.46
N LEU A 117 -5.21 -7.07 19.73
CA LEU A 117 -4.07 -7.07 20.64
C LEU A 117 -3.44 -8.46 20.78
N GLY A 118 -2.12 -8.52 20.75
CA GLY A 118 -1.33 -9.76 20.82
C GLY A 118 -1.28 -10.57 19.51
N ARG A 119 -1.98 -10.15 18.45
CA ARG A 119 -1.90 -10.78 17.13
C ARG A 119 -0.84 -10.09 16.26
N PHE A 120 -0.19 -10.85 15.38
CA PHE A 120 0.80 -10.32 14.44
C PHE A 120 0.16 -9.26 13.53
N LYS A 121 0.85 -8.12 13.39
CA LYS A 121 0.35 -7.00 12.57
C LYS A 121 0.16 -7.44 11.11
N ALA A 122 1.15 -8.12 10.54
CA ALA A 122 1.12 -8.57 9.15
C ALA A 122 -0.05 -9.52 8.83
N GLU A 123 -0.39 -10.44 9.75
CA GLU A 123 -1.53 -11.37 9.58
C GLU A 123 -2.87 -10.64 9.68
N VAL A 124 -3.03 -9.77 10.68
CA VAL A 124 -4.25 -8.98 10.85
C VAL A 124 -4.47 -8.07 9.63
N LEU A 125 -3.41 -7.44 9.11
CA LEU A 125 -3.50 -6.66 7.86
C LEU A 125 -4.00 -7.55 6.73
N LYS A 126 -3.38 -8.71 6.48
CA LYS A 126 -3.84 -9.65 5.44
C LYS A 126 -5.34 -9.93 5.52
N GLU A 127 -5.82 -10.37 6.68
CA GLU A 127 -7.24 -10.71 6.88
C GLU A 127 -8.18 -9.54 6.55
N ASN A 128 -7.85 -8.35 7.05
CA ASN A 128 -8.70 -7.18 6.87
C ASN A 128 -8.64 -6.62 5.44
N LEU A 129 -7.47 -6.67 4.80
CA LEU A 129 -7.29 -6.17 3.43
C LEU A 129 -7.97 -7.08 2.39
N GLU A 130 -7.85 -8.40 2.53
CA GLU A 130 -8.56 -9.36 1.66
C GLU A 130 -10.08 -9.27 1.85
N ALA A 131 -10.56 -8.91 3.05
CA ALA A 131 -11.97 -8.61 3.28
C ALA A 131 -12.44 -7.29 2.61
N ILE A 132 -11.56 -6.30 2.47
CA ILE A 132 -11.86 -5.04 1.76
C ILE A 132 -11.92 -5.27 0.24
N ASN A 133 -10.99 -6.06 -0.31
CA ASN A 133 -10.89 -6.33 -1.73
C ASN A 133 -10.68 -7.83 -1.99
N PRO A 134 -11.73 -8.59 -2.35
CA PRO A 134 -11.62 -10.04 -2.56
C PRO A 134 -10.74 -10.46 -3.75
N ALA A 135 -10.33 -9.53 -4.61
CA ALA A 135 -9.40 -9.79 -5.71
C ALA A 135 -7.91 -9.62 -5.32
N LEU A 136 -7.66 -8.99 -4.18
CA LEU A 136 -6.32 -8.77 -3.66
C LEU A 136 -5.69 -10.10 -3.21
N HIS A 137 -4.41 -10.27 -3.51
CA HIS A 137 -3.59 -11.30 -2.89
C HIS A 137 -2.62 -10.68 -1.90
N VAL A 138 -2.61 -11.14 -0.63
CA VAL A 138 -1.65 -10.70 0.38
C VAL A 138 -0.74 -11.83 0.83
N LYS A 139 0.57 -11.63 0.68
CA LYS A 139 1.63 -12.43 1.31
C LYS A 139 2.08 -11.72 2.58
N SER A 140 1.74 -12.27 3.74
CA SER A 140 2.14 -11.75 5.05
C SER A 140 3.36 -12.49 5.60
N MET A 141 4.38 -11.75 6.01
CA MET A 141 5.58 -12.23 6.69
C MET A 141 5.58 -11.71 8.12
N THR A 142 5.55 -12.62 9.10
CA THR A 142 5.54 -12.30 10.55
C THR A 142 6.96 -12.23 11.14
N THR A 143 7.95 -11.97 10.29
CA THR A 143 9.36 -11.79 10.64
C THR A 143 9.77 -10.34 10.38
N PHE A 144 10.79 -9.88 11.10
CA PHE A 144 11.44 -8.61 10.77
C PHE A 144 12.17 -8.74 9.45
N PHE A 145 12.12 -7.68 8.63
CA PHE A 145 12.78 -7.70 7.35
C PHE A 145 14.29 -7.82 7.51
N ASP A 146 14.89 -8.88 6.96
CA ASP A 146 16.33 -9.06 6.87
C ASP A 146 16.78 -8.91 5.40
N PRO A 147 17.40 -7.78 5.05
CA PRO A 147 17.90 -7.51 3.70
C PRO A 147 18.87 -8.55 3.15
N LYS A 148 19.52 -9.36 4.00
CA LYS A 148 20.43 -10.43 3.57
C LYS A 148 19.69 -11.69 3.15
N ILE A 149 18.54 -11.95 3.77
CA ILE A 149 17.75 -13.17 3.56
C ILE A 149 16.66 -12.91 2.51
N GLU A 150 16.07 -11.71 2.55
CA GLU A 150 14.82 -11.39 1.85
C GLU A 150 15.02 -10.43 0.66
N ALA A 151 16.26 -10.31 0.17
CA ALA A 151 16.57 -9.50 -1.02
C ALA A 151 15.76 -9.91 -2.26
N ASN A 152 15.34 -11.17 -2.35
CA ASN A 152 14.45 -11.65 -3.42
C ASN A 152 13.07 -10.98 -3.38
N LEU A 153 12.55 -10.61 -2.20
CA LEU A 153 11.25 -9.93 -2.10
C LEU A 153 11.30 -8.54 -2.74
N ILE A 154 12.44 -7.86 -2.67
CA ILE A 154 12.64 -6.58 -3.37
C ILE A 154 12.63 -6.80 -4.88
N GLN A 155 13.21 -7.89 -5.37
CA GLN A 155 13.19 -8.24 -6.79
C GLN A 155 11.79 -8.62 -7.29
N GLU A 156 10.99 -9.29 -6.46
CA GLU A 156 9.60 -9.67 -6.75
C GLU A 156 8.66 -8.45 -6.84
N ALA A 157 8.97 -7.35 -6.14
CA ALA A 157 8.11 -6.17 -6.10
C ALA A 157 8.33 -5.23 -7.30
N ASP A 158 7.25 -4.59 -7.75
CA ASP A 158 7.30 -3.48 -8.71
C ASP A 158 7.64 -2.16 -8.01
N VAL A 159 7.16 -1.99 -6.77
CA VAL A 159 7.48 -0.85 -5.88
C VAL A 159 7.71 -1.36 -4.46
N VAL A 160 8.73 -0.83 -3.79
CA VAL A 160 8.99 -1.05 -2.36
C VAL A 160 8.58 0.18 -1.57
N VAL A 161 7.82 -0.01 -0.49
CA VAL A 161 7.41 1.04 0.45
C VAL A 161 8.10 0.80 1.80
N ASP A 162 8.88 1.80 2.22
CA ASP A 162 9.43 1.88 3.57
C ASP A 162 8.40 2.48 4.55
N ALA A 163 8.00 1.69 5.53
CA ALA A 163 7.20 2.09 6.67
C ALA A 163 7.84 1.70 8.01
N LEU A 164 9.18 1.58 8.04
CA LEU A 164 9.96 1.26 9.22
C LEU A 164 10.05 2.43 10.19
N ASP A 165 10.46 2.17 11.43
CA ASP A 165 10.77 3.18 12.46
C ASP A 165 12.27 3.29 12.78
N ASN A 166 13.11 2.42 12.20
CA ASN A 166 14.56 2.42 12.40
C ASN A 166 15.31 3.12 11.24
N PRO A 167 15.99 4.27 11.49
CA PRO A 167 16.77 4.99 10.49
C PRO A 167 17.82 4.16 9.73
N ASP A 168 18.57 3.31 10.42
CA ASP A 168 19.63 2.50 9.80
C ASP A 168 19.05 1.48 8.82
N LEU A 169 17.94 0.83 9.20
CA LEU A 169 17.27 -0.14 8.33
C LEU A 169 16.62 0.53 7.11
N LYS A 170 16.06 1.74 7.28
CA LYS A 170 15.54 2.56 6.16
C LYS A 170 16.61 2.80 5.10
N CYS A 171 17.79 3.27 5.51
CA CYS A 171 18.91 3.53 4.61
C CYS A 171 19.40 2.23 3.93
N LEU A 172 19.44 1.13 4.67
CA LEU A 172 19.86 -0.16 4.12
C LEU A 172 18.89 -0.63 3.01
N VAL A 173 17.58 -0.61 3.29
CA VAL A 173 16.55 -0.97 2.31
C VAL A 173 16.62 -0.06 1.08
N ALA A 174 16.72 1.26 1.27
CA ALA A 174 16.84 2.21 0.17
C ALA A 174 18.04 1.88 -0.73
N ASN A 175 19.22 1.65 -0.14
CA ASN A 175 20.43 1.29 -0.86
C ASN A 175 20.29 -0.06 -1.59
N LEU A 176 19.57 -1.02 -1.01
CA LEU A 176 19.29 -2.29 -1.66
C LEU A 176 18.35 -2.09 -2.86
N CYS A 177 17.29 -1.31 -2.73
CA CYS A 177 16.43 -0.93 -3.86
C CYS A 177 17.20 -0.19 -4.96
N LEU A 178 18.14 0.69 -4.60
CA LEU A 178 19.00 1.38 -5.57
C LEU A 178 19.86 0.38 -6.35
N LYS A 179 20.50 -0.56 -5.64
CA LYS A 179 21.32 -1.61 -6.24
C LYS A 179 20.51 -2.51 -7.19
N GLU A 180 19.32 -2.91 -6.78
CA GLU A 180 18.42 -3.77 -7.55
C GLU A 180 17.56 -3.00 -8.58
N GLN A 181 17.77 -1.69 -8.71
CA GLN A 181 17.03 -0.78 -9.61
C GLN A 181 15.51 -0.84 -9.42
N LYS A 182 15.08 -0.96 -8.16
CA LYS A 182 13.68 -1.02 -7.78
C LYS A 182 13.16 0.35 -7.32
N PRO A 183 11.98 0.78 -7.80
CA PRO A 183 11.28 1.94 -7.27
C PRO A 183 11.08 1.80 -5.75
N PHE A 184 11.35 2.90 -5.04
CA PHE A 184 11.31 2.95 -3.59
C PHE A 184 10.55 4.18 -3.12
N VAL A 185 9.69 4.01 -2.11
CA VAL A 185 8.89 5.09 -1.52
C VAL A 185 9.13 5.13 -0.01
N HIS A 186 9.65 6.25 0.44
CA HIS A 186 9.97 6.51 1.84
C HIS A 186 8.93 7.39 2.52
N GLY A 187 8.64 7.06 3.78
CA GLY A 187 7.88 7.88 4.71
C GLY A 187 8.49 7.87 6.11
N ALA A 188 8.43 9.01 6.79
CA ALA A 188 8.71 9.14 8.22
C ALA A 188 7.84 10.23 8.84
N ILE A 189 7.66 10.18 10.16
CA ILE A 189 6.85 11.15 10.92
C ILE A 189 7.50 11.48 12.26
N ALA A 190 7.23 12.68 12.78
CA ALA A 190 7.51 13.05 14.16
C ALA A 190 6.59 14.21 14.58
N GLY A 191 5.66 13.98 15.51
CA GLY A 191 4.70 15.00 15.94
C GLY A 191 3.83 15.50 14.78
N TYR A 192 3.93 16.78 14.46
CA TYR A 192 3.22 17.42 13.34
C TYR A 192 4.01 17.39 12.01
N TYR A 193 5.19 16.77 12.00
CA TYR A 193 6.05 16.74 10.82
C TYR A 193 6.02 15.38 10.14
N SER A 194 6.15 15.40 8.82
CA SER A 194 6.29 14.20 7.98
C SER A 194 7.38 14.40 6.93
N GLN A 195 8.01 13.33 6.50
CA GLN A 195 9.03 13.33 5.45
C GLN A 195 8.66 12.30 4.38
N PHE A 196 8.90 12.66 3.11
CA PHE A 196 8.58 11.85 1.94
C PHE A 196 9.75 11.83 0.97
N SER A 197 9.96 10.71 0.29
CA SER A 197 10.92 10.62 -0.80
C SER A 197 10.58 9.46 -1.71
N THR A 198 10.84 9.59 -3.00
CA THR A 198 10.90 8.47 -3.95
C THR A 198 12.34 8.16 -4.39
N SER A 199 13.33 8.74 -3.70
CA SER A 199 14.75 8.49 -3.93
C SER A 199 15.20 7.25 -3.16
N SER A 200 15.92 6.36 -3.84
CA SER A 200 16.57 5.18 -3.26
C SER A 200 17.91 5.49 -2.56
N SER A 201 18.25 6.77 -2.36
CA SER A 201 19.31 7.18 -1.41
C SER A 201 18.70 8.10 -0.36
N LEU A 202 18.78 7.66 0.90
CA LEU A 202 18.31 8.39 2.08
C LEU A 202 19.45 8.89 2.97
N ASP A 203 20.71 8.62 2.61
CA ASP A 203 21.87 8.90 3.47
C ASP A 203 21.99 10.40 3.82
N GLN A 204 21.57 11.27 2.89
CA GLN A 204 21.53 12.72 3.11
C GLN A 204 20.43 13.16 4.08
N LEU A 205 19.36 12.36 4.23
CA LEU A 205 18.25 12.63 5.16
C LEU A 205 18.58 12.14 6.58
N TYR A 206 19.40 11.10 6.71
CA TYR A 206 19.76 10.46 7.97
C TYR A 206 21.26 10.58 8.28
N LEU A 207 21.83 11.77 8.09
CA LEU A 207 23.27 12.05 8.35
C LEU A 207 23.66 11.91 9.82
N GLN A 208 22.74 12.23 10.75
CA GLN A 208 22.98 12.14 12.18
C GLN A 208 22.48 10.80 12.71
N LYS A 209 23.40 9.98 13.23
CA LYS A 209 23.07 8.74 13.92
C LYS A 209 22.43 9.04 15.27
N GLY A 210 21.32 8.37 15.58
CA GLY A 210 20.63 8.50 16.86
C GLY A 210 19.15 8.12 16.77
N ASP A 211 18.47 8.18 17.91
CA ASP A 211 17.02 8.00 17.99
C ASP A 211 16.31 9.10 17.21
N GLY A 212 15.27 8.73 16.45
CA GLY A 212 14.52 9.67 15.65
C GLY A 212 13.72 10.67 16.51
N ALA A 213 13.37 11.81 15.90
CA ALA A 213 12.67 12.89 16.58
C ALA A 213 11.29 12.48 17.14
N GLU A 214 10.71 11.39 16.61
CA GLU A 214 9.42 10.82 17.02
C GLU A 214 9.37 10.41 18.49
N LYS A 215 10.48 9.94 19.08
CA LYS A 215 10.50 9.53 20.49
C LYS A 215 10.24 10.70 21.46
N ARG A 216 10.50 11.94 21.01
CA ARG A 216 10.26 13.16 21.79
C ARG A 216 8.91 13.81 21.45
N SER A 217 8.50 13.74 20.18
CA SER A 217 7.33 14.46 19.67
C SER A 217 6.04 13.63 19.63
N GLY A 218 6.15 12.30 19.80
CA GLY A 218 5.03 11.37 19.64
C GLY A 218 4.61 11.20 18.18
N ASN A 219 3.57 10.39 17.98
CA ASN A 219 3.07 10.02 16.65
C ASN A 219 1.54 10.17 16.58
N PRO A 220 1.02 11.38 16.32
CA PRO A 220 -0.41 11.63 16.15
C PRO A 220 -0.99 10.87 14.95
N SER A 221 -2.22 10.37 15.08
CA SER A 221 -2.89 9.60 14.03
C SER A 221 -3.02 10.36 12.71
N PHE A 222 -3.36 11.64 12.75
CA PHE A 222 -3.52 12.45 11.54
C PHE A 222 -2.22 12.63 10.77
N THR A 223 -1.07 12.74 11.45
CA THR A 223 0.24 12.85 10.79
C THR A 223 0.61 11.54 10.12
N VAL A 224 0.33 10.40 10.77
CA VAL A 224 0.47 9.06 10.18
C VAL A 224 -0.36 8.95 8.91
N CYS A 225 -1.65 9.28 8.97
CA CYS A 225 -2.56 9.17 7.83
C CYS A 225 -2.15 10.08 6.67
N PHE A 226 -1.75 11.33 6.96
CA PHE A 226 -1.22 12.25 5.96
C PHE A 226 0.03 11.68 5.29
N ALA A 227 0.94 11.13 6.09
CA ALA A 227 2.16 10.60 5.52
C ALA A 227 1.94 9.35 4.66
N ALA A 228 1.09 8.44 5.12
CA ALA A 228 0.69 7.26 4.38
C ALA A 228 -0.05 7.60 3.08
N SER A 229 -0.84 8.68 3.04
CA SER A 229 -1.54 9.09 1.81
C SER A 229 -0.57 9.59 0.73
N ILE A 230 0.47 10.34 1.11
CA ILE A 230 1.53 10.74 0.18
C ILE A 230 2.31 9.50 -0.30
N GLN A 231 2.72 8.60 0.60
CA GLN A 231 3.39 7.35 0.20
C GLN A 231 2.56 6.52 -0.78
N SER A 232 1.26 6.36 -0.51
CA SER A 232 0.35 5.63 -1.40
C SER A 232 0.22 6.29 -2.76
N THR A 233 0.16 7.62 -2.79
CA THR A 233 0.10 8.40 -4.04
C THR A 233 1.37 8.20 -4.86
N GLU A 234 2.55 8.29 -4.23
CA GLU A 234 3.82 8.07 -4.93
C GLU A 234 3.97 6.64 -5.45
N ALA A 235 3.55 5.64 -4.66
CA ALA A 235 3.56 4.25 -5.10
C ALA A 235 2.67 4.06 -6.35
N VAL A 236 1.44 4.58 -6.34
CA VAL A 236 0.54 4.52 -7.51
C VAL A 236 1.14 5.24 -8.72
N LYS A 237 1.75 6.43 -8.53
CA LYS A 237 2.38 7.15 -9.64
C LYS A 237 3.54 6.35 -10.24
N LEU A 238 4.38 5.73 -9.41
CA LEU A 238 5.47 4.87 -9.88
C LEU A 238 4.94 3.66 -10.65
N LEU A 239 3.93 2.95 -10.13
CA LEU A 239 3.29 1.80 -10.81
C LEU A 239 2.69 2.18 -12.16
N LEU A 240 2.14 3.39 -12.27
CA LEU A 240 1.51 3.88 -13.50
C LEU A 240 2.47 4.65 -14.42
N GLY A 241 3.76 4.72 -14.10
CA GLY A 241 4.75 5.48 -14.89
C GLY A 241 4.47 6.99 -14.95
N LYS A 242 3.81 7.55 -13.94
CA LYS A 242 3.47 8.98 -13.84
C LYS A 242 4.59 9.78 -13.14
N PRO A 243 4.67 11.11 -13.37
CA PRO A 243 5.59 11.97 -12.65
C PRO A 243 5.43 11.84 -11.13
N HIS A 244 6.50 11.43 -10.45
CA HIS A 244 6.58 11.27 -9.01
C HIS A 244 7.50 12.34 -8.41
N LEU A 245 7.72 12.30 -7.09
CA LEU A 245 8.53 13.31 -6.40
C LEU A 245 9.93 13.44 -7.04
N PRO A 246 10.35 14.65 -7.44
CA PRO A 246 11.69 14.88 -7.98
C PRO A 246 12.77 14.96 -6.88
N SER A 247 12.35 15.19 -5.63
CA SER A 247 13.22 15.39 -4.47
C SER A 247 12.47 15.01 -3.19
N PRO A 248 13.19 14.76 -2.07
CA PRO A 248 12.55 14.63 -0.77
C PRO A 248 11.73 15.87 -0.40
N LEU A 249 10.61 15.66 0.30
CA LEU A 249 9.75 16.71 0.82
C LEU A 249 9.55 16.56 2.34
N MET A 250 9.28 17.68 3.00
CA MET A 250 8.87 17.73 4.40
C MET A 250 7.50 18.40 4.50
N GLY A 251 6.57 17.76 5.21
CA GLY A 251 5.27 18.31 5.56
C GLY A 251 5.29 18.87 6.98
N ASN A 252 4.67 20.04 7.17
CA ASN A 252 4.40 20.64 8.48
C ASN A 252 2.88 20.79 8.66
N LEU A 253 2.27 19.91 9.45
CA LEU A 253 0.84 19.95 9.76
C LEU A 253 0.49 20.94 10.88
N TRP A 254 1.47 21.64 11.46
CA TRP A 254 1.18 22.69 12.42
C TRP A 254 0.84 24.02 11.72
N GLU A 255 1.51 24.29 10.61
CA GLU A 255 1.47 25.58 9.90
C GLU A 255 0.79 25.49 8.53
N TYR A 256 0.02 24.43 8.25
CA TYR A 256 -0.50 24.15 6.91
C TYR A 256 -1.09 25.40 6.24
N GLU A 257 -0.64 25.66 5.01
CA GLU A 257 -1.12 26.79 4.23
C GLU A 257 -2.41 26.36 3.51
N LEU A 258 -3.56 26.82 4.02
CA LEU A 258 -4.85 26.67 3.37
C LEU A 258 -5.13 27.96 2.58
N ILE A 259 -5.06 27.90 1.26
CA ILE A 259 -5.49 29.02 0.41
C ILE A 259 -7.02 29.11 0.44
N SER A 260 -7.57 30.30 0.73
CA SER A 260 -9.02 30.54 0.59
C SER A 260 -9.39 30.54 -0.89
N LEU A 261 -10.47 29.83 -1.25
CA LEU A 261 -11.04 29.79 -2.60
C LEU A 261 -11.73 31.11 -2.97
#